data_AF-Q16QM9-F1
#
_entry.id   AF-Q16QM9-F1
#
_cell.length_a   1.000
_cell.length_b   1.000
_cell.length_c   1.000
_cell.angle_alpha   90.00
_cell.angle_beta   90.00
_cell.angle_gamma   90.00
#
_symmetry.space_group_name_H-M   'P 1'
#
loop_
_entity.id
_entity.type
_entity.pdbx_description
1 polymer ?
#
loop_
_entity_poly.entity_id
_entity_poly.type
_entity_poly.pdbx_seq_one_letter_code
_entity_poly.pdbx_strand_id
1 'polypeptide(L)'
;MSSVSDSQSSGSESDSTTDDELSITPADRDSIFKDCIRNLEECVIRFPEHYKSIYRLAYHYLNAPGETKSLERCNQLLLGSYKAALGNHVAGLFTERRSNNFFNGIWRIPSSDIDRPGSFSTHLAKCVAILIETLKRNDDHETLLELAIQLYRRPDSD
;
A
#
# COMPACT_ATOMS: atom_id res chain seq x y z
N MET A 1 -7.74 8.59 -79.19
CA MET A 1 -6.68 7.61 -78.87
C MET A 1 -5.96 8.15 -77.65
N SER A 2 -6.02 7.59 -76.45
CA SER A 2 -6.67 6.39 -75.94
C SER A 2 -6.97 6.61 -74.46
N SER A 3 -8.16 6.20 -74.04
CA SER A 3 -8.63 6.16 -72.67
C SER A 3 -7.85 5.11 -71.87
N VAL A 4 -7.57 5.40 -70.59
CA VAL A 4 -7.20 4.35 -69.63
C VAL A 4 -8.06 4.56 -68.38
N SER A 5 -8.83 3.52 -68.07
CA SER A 5 -9.82 3.46 -67.01
C SER A 5 -9.15 3.11 -65.70
N ASP A 6 -9.36 3.94 -64.67
CA ASP A 6 -8.99 3.57 -63.30
C ASP A 6 -10.19 2.92 -62.61
N SER A 7 -10.11 1.60 -62.50
CA SER A 7 -11.07 0.75 -61.80
C SER A 7 -10.93 0.92 -60.28
N GLN A 8 -12.06 1.18 -59.63
CA GLN A 8 -12.20 1.16 -58.18
C GLN A 8 -11.92 -0.26 -57.64
N SER A 9 -11.08 -0.36 -56.60
CA SER A 9 -10.98 -1.56 -55.77
C SER A 9 -11.34 -1.18 -54.34
N SER A 10 -12.55 -1.58 -53.94
CA SER A 10 -13.05 -1.51 -52.56
C SER A 10 -12.54 -2.76 -51.83
N GLY A 11 -11.45 -2.62 -51.10
CA GLY A 11 -10.95 -3.61 -50.16
C GLY A 11 -11.40 -3.26 -48.76
N SER A 12 -12.49 -3.86 -48.30
CA SER A 12 -12.92 -3.82 -46.89
C SER A 12 -12.08 -4.83 -46.12
N GLU A 13 -11.02 -4.37 -45.45
CA GLU A 13 -10.35 -5.17 -44.43
C GLU A 13 -10.94 -4.78 -43.08
N SER A 14 -11.92 -5.57 -42.63
CA SER A 14 -12.37 -5.55 -41.25
C SER A 14 -11.24 -6.15 -40.39
N ASP A 15 -10.44 -5.30 -39.77
CA ASP A 15 -9.60 -5.74 -38.66
C ASP A 15 -10.52 -5.90 -37.44
N SER A 16 -11.13 -7.07 -37.35
CA SER A 16 -11.84 -7.53 -36.16
C SER A 16 -10.79 -7.74 -35.07
N THR A 17 -10.49 -6.67 -34.34
CA THR A 17 -9.91 -6.77 -33.01
C THR A 17 -10.94 -7.49 -32.14
N THR A 18 -10.82 -8.82 -32.09
CA THR A 18 -11.44 -9.61 -31.03
C THR A 18 -10.78 -9.15 -29.74
N ASP A 19 -11.42 -8.21 -29.05
CA ASP A 19 -11.21 -7.96 -27.63
C ASP A 19 -11.59 -9.26 -26.90
N ASP A 20 -10.64 -10.20 -26.87
CA ASP A 20 -10.63 -11.32 -25.94
C ASP A 20 -10.42 -10.69 -24.56
N GLU A 21 -11.52 -10.24 -23.96
CA GLU A 21 -11.57 -9.75 -22.59
C GLU A 21 -11.18 -10.93 -21.69
N LEU A 22 -9.88 -11.10 -21.44
CA LEU A 22 -9.33 -12.16 -20.61
C LEU A 22 -10.02 -12.12 -19.23
N SER A 23 -11.00 -13.00 -19.04
CA SER A 23 -11.72 -13.11 -17.78
C SER A 23 -10.76 -13.65 -16.73
N ILE A 24 -10.25 -12.77 -15.86
CA ILE A 24 -9.35 -13.14 -14.77
C ILE A 24 -10.10 -14.05 -13.80
N THR A 25 -9.66 -15.31 -13.67
CA THR A 25 -10.30 -16.24 -12.74
C THR A 25 -9.96 -15.87 -11.29
N PRO A 26 -10.76 -16.29 -10.29
CA PRO A 26 -10.43 -16.09 -8.88
C PRO A 26 -9.06 -16.65 -8.49
N ALA A 27 -8.64 -17.76 -9.11
CA ALA A 27 -7.33 -18.38 -8.87
C ALA A 27 -6.18 -17.52 -9.42
N ASP A 28 -6.34 -16.94 -10.62
CA ASP A 28 -5.37 -16.02 -11.20
C ASP A 28 -5.22 -14.77 -10.34
N ARG A 29 -6.35 -14.22 -9.87
CA ARG A 29 -6.37 -13.08 -8.97
C ARG A 29 -5.61 -13.36 -7.66
N ASP A 30 -5.82 -14.53 -7.07
CA ASP A 30 -5.13 -14.92 -5.84
C ASP A 30 -3.62 -15.14 -6.08
N SER A 31 -3.23 -15.65 -7.24
CA SER A 31 -1.82 -15.74 -7.66
C SER A 31 -1.19 -14.35 -7.78
N ILE A 32 -1.85 -13.43 -8.48
CA ILE A 32 -1.42 -12.04 -8.63
C ILE A 32 -1.26 -11.38 -7.25
N PHE A 33 -2.20 -11.59 -6.32
CA PHE A 33 -2.09 -11.03 -4.98
C PHE A 33 -0.89 -11.59 -4.21
N LYS A 34 -0.63 -12.90 -4.29
CA LYS A 34 0.55 -13.51 -3.66
C LYS A 34 1.85 -12.90 -4.20
N ASP A 35 1.91 -12.65 -5.50
CA ASP A 35 3.06 -12.01 -6.13
C ASP A 35 3.20 -10.53 -5.73
N CYS A 36 2.09 -9.78 -5.66
CA CYS A 36 2.11 -8.41 -5.16
C CYS A 36 2.57 -8.34 -3.70
N ILE A 37 2.08 -9.23 -2.83
CA ILE A 37 2.52 -9.31 -1.44
C ILE A 37 4.02 -9.52 -1.38
N ARG A 38 4.55 -10.51 -2.10
CA ARG A 38 5.99 -10.85 -2.08
C ARG A 38 6.86 -9.67 -2.52
N ASN A 39 6.46 -8.97 -3.58
CA ASN A 39 7.19 -7.80 -4.07
C ASN A 39 7.10 -6.61 -3.09
N LEU A 40 5.95 -6.42 -2.44
CA LEU A 40 5.81 -5.40 -1.40
C LEU A 40 6.63 -5.72 -0.15
N GLU A 41 6.67 -6.99 0.28
CA GLU A 41 7.54 -7.45 1.36
C GLU A 41 9.00 -7.15 1.05
N GLU A 42 9.46 -7.46 -0.16
CA GLU A 42 10.81 -7.14 -0.64
C GLU A 42 11.13 -5.64 -0.57
N CYS A 43 10.19 -4.78 -0.98
CA CYS A 43 10.35 -3.33 -0.84
C CYS A 43 10.47 -2.91 0.62
N VAL A 44 9.64 -3.47 1.50
CA VAL A 44 9.60 -3.11 2.93
C VAL A 44 10.86 -3.60 3.66
N ILE A 45 11.37 -4.78 3.30
CA ILE A 45 12.64 -5.32 3.80
C ILE A 45 13.82 -4.42 3.40
N ARG A 46 13.90 -4.04 2.11
CA ARG A 46 15.01 -3.23 1.59
C ARG A 46 14.92 -1.77 2.02
N PHE A 47 13.71 -1.25 2.15
CA PHE A 47 13.43 0.16 2.46
C PHE A 47 12.35 0.26 3.55
N PRO A 48 12.74 0.08 4.83
CA PRO A 48 11.80 0.18 5.96
C PRO A 48 11.12 1.55 6.07
N GLU A 49 11.73 2.60 5.53
CA GLU A 49 11.18 3.96 5.48
C GLU A 49 10.31 4.21 4.24
N HIS A 50 9.98 3.18 3.46
CA HIS A 50 9.11 3.33 2.29
C HIS A 50 7.63 3.19 2.67
N TYR A 51 7.08 4.23 3.28
CA TYR A 51 5.70 4.34 3.78
C TYR A 51 4.64 3.91 2.76
N LYS A 52 4.87 4.13 1.46
CA LYS A 52 3.97 3.68 0.40
C LYS A 52 3.84 2.16 0.33
N SER A 53 4.95 1.43 0.44
CA SER A 53 4.91 -0.05 0.42
C SER A 53 4.28 -0.60 1.69
N ILE A 54 4.63 -0.02 2.85
CA ILE A 54 4.02 -0.40 4.13
C ILE A 54 2.50 -0.19 4.09
N TYR A 55 2.05 0.99 3.68
CA TYR A 55 0.63 1.29 3.53
C TYR A 55 -0.07 0.28 2.60
N ARG A 56 0.49 0.01 1.41
CA ARG A 56 -0.13 -0.90 0.43
C ARG A 56 -0.23 -2.32 0.98
N LEU A 57 0.80 -2.79 1.67
CA LEU A 57 0.83 -4.12 2.27
C LEU A 57 -0.16 -4.22 3.44
N ALA A 58 -0.17 -3.26 4.35
CA ALA A 58 -1.11 -3.20 5.47
C ALA A 58 -2.57 -3.10 5.00
N TYR A 59 -2.84 -2.21 4.03
CA TYR A 59 -4.16 -2.06 3.41
C TYR A 59 -4.63 -3.36 2.77
N HIS A 60 -3.73 -4.08 2.09
CA HIS A 60 -4.04 -5.37 1.51
C HIS A 60 -4.43 -6.37 2.60
N TYR A 61 -3.61 -6.55 3.65
CA TYR A 61 -3.96 -7.46 4.74
C TYR A 61 -5.28 -7.11 5.44
N LEU A 62 -5.66 -5.83 5.51
CA LEU A 62 -6.90 -5.41 6.14
C LEU A 62 -8.15 -5.65 5.28
N ASN A 63 -8.03 -5.53 3.97
CA ASN A 63 -9.17 -5.45 3.04
C ASN A 63 -9.18 -6.53 1.96
N ALA A 64 -8.17 -7.39 1.90
CA ALA A 64 -8.14 -8.48 0.94
C ALA A 64 -9.34 -9.43 1.14
N PRO A 65 -9.82 -10.05 0.05
CA PRO A 65 -10.80 -11.11 0.13
C PRO A 65 -10.14 -12.44 0.56
N GLY A 66 -10.90 -13.30 1.23
CA GLY A 66 -10.48 -14.67 1.52
C GLY A 66 -9.34 -14.77 2.55
N GLU A 67 -8.47 -15.78 2.37
CA GLU A 67 -7.45 -16.19 3.35
C GLU A 67 -6.25 -15.25 3.44
N THR A 68 -6.05 -14.37 2.46
CA THR A 68 -4.97 -13.37 2.51
C THR A 68 -5.29 -12.23 3.46
N LYS A 69 -6.56 -12.06 3.86
CA LYS A 69 -6.97 -11.09 4.88
C LYS A 69 -6.41 -11.51 6.23
N SER A 70 -5.68 -10.61 6.89
CA SER A 70 -5.12 -10.87 8.22
C SER A 70 -4.99 -9.56 9.00
N LEU A 71 -5.87 -9.40 10.00
CA LEU A 71 -5.77 -8.30 10.96
C LEU A 71 -4.46 -8.35 11.74
N GLU A 72 -3.99 -9.55 12.07
CA GLU A 72 -2.73 -9.77 12.77
C GLU A 72 -1.54 -9.25 11.98
N ARG A 73 -1.41 -9.60 10.69
CA ARG A 73 -0.30 -9.11 9.84
C ARG A 73 -0.36 -7.61 9.65
N CYS A 74 -1.57 -7.05 9.48
CA CYS A 74 -1.76 -5.61 9.43
C CYS A 74 -1.25 -4.94 10.73
N ASN A 75 -1.63 -5.49 11.89
CA ASN A 75 -1.20 -5.00 13.19
C ASN A 75 0.32 -5.12 13.39
N GLN A 76 0.93 -6.23 12.97
CA GLN A 76 2.38 -6.45 13.02
C GLN A 76 3.16 -5.42 12.19
N LEU A 77 2.67 -5.09 10.99
CA LEU A 77 3.28 -4.06 10.12
C LEU A 77 3.16 -2.64 10.69
N LEU A 78 2.15 -2.37 11.50
CA LEU A 78 1.88 -1.02 12.01
C LEU A 78 2.44 -0.80 13.42
N LEU A 79 2.27 -1.76 14.34
CA LEU A 79 2.59 -1.59 15.76
C LEU A 79 3.57 -2.63 16.32
N GLY A 80 3.76 -3.75 15.62
CA GLY A 80 4.48 -4.91 16.13
C GLY A 80 5.79 -5.20 15.40
N SER A 81 6.01 -6.48 15.13
CA SER A 81 7.12 -7.01 14.34
C SER A 81 6.54 -7.94 13.29
N TYR A 82 6.76 -7.60 12.02
CA TYR A 82 6.27 -8.35 10.87
C TYR A 82 7.33 -9.37 10.43
N LYS A 83 6.93 -10.63 10.26
CA LYS A 83 7.78 -11.67 9.69
C LYS A 83 7.40 -11.90 8.22
N ALA A 84 8.28 -11.48 7.32
CA ALA A 84 8.09 -11.68 5.88
C ALA A 84 8.24 -13.15 5.48
N ALA A 85 7.78 -13.50 4.28
CA ALA A 85 7.84 -14.88 3.78
C ALA A 85 9.27 -15.45 3.73
N LEU A 86 10.28 -14.61 3.51
CA LEU A 86 11.70 -14.99 3.50
C LEU A 86 12.33 -15.13 4.91
N GLY A 87 11.54 -14.96 5.97
CA GLY A 87 12.01 -15.07 7.36
C GLY A 87 12.58 -13.77 7.94
N ASN A 88 12.68 -12.71 7.14
CA ASN A 88 13.14 -11.40 7.60
C ASN A 88 12.13 -10.76 8.55
N HIS A 89 12.64 -10.10 9.58
CA HIS A 89 11.84 -9.34 10.52
C HIS A 89 11.87 -7.86 10.16
N VAL A 90 10.69 -7.24 10.10
CA VAL A 90 10.53 -5.81 9.87
C VAL A 90 9.81 -5.21 11.06
N ALA A 91 10.41 -4.18 11.65
CA ALA A 91 9.79 -3.39 12.70
C ALA A 91 8.53 -2.69 12.17
N GLY A 92 7.45 -2.73 12.95
CA GLY A 92 6.23 -2.03 12.61
C GLY A 92 6.45 -0.51 12.56
N LEU A 93 5.69 0.17 11.72
CA LEU A 93 5.88 1.59 11.43
C LEU A 93 5.88 2.50 12.67
N PHE A 94 5.00 2.19 13.63
CA PHE A 94 4.82 2.90 14.88
C PHE A 94 5.30 2.06 16.08
N THR A 95 6.22 1.11 15.87
CA THR A 95 6.76 0.27 16.94
C THR A 95 7.54 1.09 17.98
N GLU A 96 8.19 2.18 17.53
CA GLU A 96 9.01 3.05 18.38
C GLU A 96 8.21 4.16 19.07
N ARG A 97 6.86 4.05 19.08
CA ARG A 97 5.97 4.99 19.77
C ARG A 97 6.25 5.04 21.26
N ARG A 98 5.99 6.19 21.88
CA ARG A 98 6.05 6.41 23.32
C ARG A 98 4.73 7.01 23.80
N SER A 99 4.39 6.80 25.06
CA SER A 99 3.15 7.34 25.66
C SER A 99 3.01 8.86 25.50
N ASN A 100 4.12 9.58 25.56
CA ASN A 100 4.14 11.04 25.38
C ASN A 100 4.26 11.49 23.91
N ASN A 101 4.67 10.60 22.99
CA ASN A 101 4.88 10.88 21.58
C ASN A 101 4.67 9.61 20.74
N PHE A 102 3.51 9.52 20.08
CA PHE A 102 3.17 8.35 19.26
C PHE A 102 4.02 8.25 18.00
N PHE A 103 4.46 9.38 17.45
CA PHE A 103 5.24 9.47 16.22
C PHE A 103 6.76 9.50 16.48
N ASN A 104 7.21 9.01 17.64
CA ASN A 104 8.60 9.11 18.08
C ASN A 104 9.65 8.50 17.13
N GLY A 105 9.33 7.44 16.38
CA GLY A 105 10.21 6.94 15.32
C GLY A 105 10.31 7.89 14.13
N ILE A 106 9.19 8.53 13.79
CA ILE A 106 9.05 9.39 12.62
C ILE A 106 9.65 10.78 12.86
N TRP A 107 9.48 11.36 14.05
CA TRP A 107 10.09 12.65 14.43
C TRP A 107 11.62 12.65 14.43
N ARG A 108 12.26 11.48 14.44
CA ARG A 108 13.72 11.36 14.37
C ARG A 108 14.26 11.38 12.95
N ILE A 109 13.40 11.32 11.94
CA ILE A 109 13.81 11.35 10.54
C ILE A 109 14.23 12.79 10.19
N PRO A 110 15.45 13.01 9.68
CA PRO A 110 15.92 14.34 9.30
C PRO A 110 15.01 15.00 8.26
N SER A 111 14.80 16.31 8.37
CA SER A 111 13.97 17.06 7.40
C SER A 111 14.46 16.90 5.96
N SER A 112 15.78 16.80 5.75
CA SER A 112 16.38 16.54 4.44
C SER A 112 15.92 15.22 3.81
N ASP A 113 15.56 14.22 4.61
CA ASP A 113 15.08 12.91 4.14
C ASP A 113 13.57 12.90 3.92
N ILE A 114 12.84 13.76 4.64
CA ILE A 114 11.39 13.97 4.48
C ILE A 114 11.07 14.80 3.23
N ASP A 115 11.89 15.82 2.93
CA ASP A 115 11.69 16.72 1.79
C ASP A 115 12.10 16.10 0.45
N ARG A 116 12.92 15.04 0.49
CA ARG A 116 13.45 14.37 -0.71
C ARG A 116 12.38 13.58 -1.49
N PRO A 117 11.39 12.91 -0.85
CA PRO A 117 10.21 12.37 -1.52
C PRO A 117 8.96 13.22 -1.31
N GLY A 118 8.43 13.83 -2.39
CA GLY A 118 7.16 14.58 -2.42
C GLY A 118 5.87 13.76 -2.17
N SER A 119 5.97 12.64 -1.46
CA SER A 119 4.83 11.78 -1.13
C SER A 119 4.87 11.19 0.28
N PHE A 120 5.86 11.53 1.11
CA PHE A 120 5.99 11.06 2.49
C PHE A 120 4.71 11.37 3.29
N SER A 121 4.33 12.64 3.41
CA SER A 121 3.19 13.08 4.22
C SER A 121 1.87 12.41 3.80
N THR A 122 1.67 12.25 2.49
CA THR A 122 0.48 11.57 1.94
C THR A 122 0.41 10.11 2.35
N HIS A 123 1.53 9.38 2.29
CA HIS A 123 1.54 7.96 2.67
C HIS A 123 1.53 7.78 4.18
N LEU A 124 2.18 8.66 4.94
CA LEU A 124 2.08 8.67 6.39
C LEU A 124 0.64 8.90 6.85
N ALA A 125 -0.08 9.88 6.29
CA ALA A 125 -1.49 10.09 6.59
C ALA A 125 -2.35 8.84 6.30
N LYS A 126 -2.06 8.14 5.19
CA LYS A 126 -2.71 6.87 4.85
C LYS A 126 -2.35 5.74 5.83
N CYS A 127 -1.11 5.68 6.30
CA CYS A 127 -0.69 4.76 7.36
C CYS A 127 -1.42 5.02 8.69
N VAL A 128 -1.63 6.29 9.04
CA VAL A 128 -2.42 6.66 10.23
C VAL A 128 -3.88 6.27 10.05
N ALA A 129 -4.46 6.52 8.88
CA ALA A 129 -5.85 6.13 8.60
C ALA A 129 -6.07 4.61 8.68
N ILE A 130 -5.16 3.82 8.11
CA ILE A 130 -5.26 2.35 8.16
C ILE A 130 -5.00 1.82 9.58
N LEU A 131 -4.16 2.50 10.36
CA LEU A 131 -3.96 2.19 11.78
C LEU A 131 -5.24 2.41 12.59
N ILE A 132 -5.92 3.55 12.41
CA ILE A 132 -7.19 3.82 13.09
C ILE A 132 -8.21 2.71 12.80
N GLU A 133 -8.35 2.30 11.54
CA GLU A 133 -9.26 1.21 11.17
C GLU A 133 -8.84 -0.13 11.77
N THR A 134 -7.55 -0.43 11.79
CA THR A 134 -7.00 -1.67 12.38
C THR A 134 -7.27 -1.73 13.88
N LEU A 135 -7.03 -0.63 14.60
CA LEU A 135 -7.29 -0.53 16.04
C LEU A 135 -8.78 -0.69 16.35
N LYS A 136 -9.66 -0.09 15.55
CA LYS A 136 -11.12 -0.24 15.69
C LYS A 136 -11.58 -1.67 15.47
N ARG A 137 -10.98 -2.40 14.51
CA ARG A 137 -11.34 -3.80 14.25
C ARG A 137 -10.75 -4.79 15.25
N ASN A 138 -9.68 -4.41 15.95
CA ASN A 138 -9.03 -5.21 16.98
C ASN A 138 -9.54 -4.87 18.40
N ASP A 139 -10.49 -3.95 18.54
CA ASP A 139 -10.97 -3.43 19.83
C ASP A 139 -9.84 -2.88 20.74
N ASP A 140 -8.74 -2.42 20.15
CA ASP A 140 -7.62 -1.80 20.88
C ASP A 140 -7.92 -0.31 21.13
N HIS A 141 -8.84 -0.08 22.06
CA HIS A 141 -9.34 1.24 22.41
C HIS A 141 -8.29 2.09 23.14
N GLU A 142 -7.37 1.46 23.86
CA GLU A 142 -6.30 2.15 24.59
C GLU A 142 -5.33 2.83 23.61
N THR A 143 -4.77 2.06 22.67
CA THR A 143 -3.86 2.62 21.65
C THR A 143 -4.59 3.62 20.75
N LEU A 144 -5.88 3.40 20.46
CA LEU A 144 -6.68 4.33 19.68
C LEU A 144 -6.86 5.69 20.39
N LEU A 145 -7.07 5.67 21.71
CA LEU A 145 -7.16 6.88 22.51
C LEU A 145 -5.83 7.63 22.57
N GLU A 146 -4.71 6.92 22.76
CA GLU A 146 -3.37 7.50 22.72
C GLU A 146 -3.10 8.22 21.38
N LEU A 147 -3.44 7.56 20.27
CA LEU A 147 -3.30 8.13 18.93
C LEU A 147 -4.20 9.38 18.76
N ALA A 148 -5.45 9.31 19.21
CA ALA A 148 -6.39 10.43 19.11
C ALA A 148 -5.92 11.66 19.89
N ILE A 149 -5.37 11.48 21.10
CA ILE A 149 -4.80 12.57 21.90
C ILE A 149 -3.65 13.24 21.16
N GLN A 150 -2.78 12.47 20.51
CA GLN A 150 -1.63 13.00 19.77
C GLN A 150 -2.03 13.76 18.51
N LEU A 151 -3.04 13.27 17.80
CA LEU A 151 -3.60 13.95 16.62
C LEU A 151 -4.39 15.23 16.97
N TYR A 152 -4.92 15.32 18.19
CA TYR A 152 -5.62 16.52 18.67
C TYR A 152 -4.67 17.67 19.03
N ARG A 153 -3.43 17.36 19.43
CA ARG A 153 -2.44 18.39 19.79
C ARG A 153 -2.14 19.26 18.57
N ARG A 154 -2.18 20.57 18.76
CA ARG A 154 -1.65 21.50 17.76
C ARG A 154 -0.13 21.44 17.83
N PRO A 155 0.57 21.31 16.69
CA PRO A 155 2.02 21.47 16.67
C PRO A 155 2.36 22.86 17.20
N ASP A 156 3.41 22.95 18.02
CA ASP A 156 4.01 24.24 18.34
C ASP A 156 4.52 24.88 17.05
N SER A 157 4.47 26.22 16.97
CA SER A 157 4.99 26.93 15.80
C SER A 157 6.51 26.93 15.88
N ASP A 158 7.19 26.48 14.82
CA ASP A 158 8.65 26.61 14.66
C ASP A 158 9.06 28.09 14.53
#